data_AF-A0A0K2ZG01-F1
#
_entry.id   AF-A0A0K2ZG01-F1
#
_cell.length_a   1.000
_cell.length_b   1.000
_cell.length_c   1.000
_cell.angle_alpha   90.00
_cell.angle_beta   90.00
_cell.angle_gamma   90.00
#
_symmetry.space_group_name_H-M   'P 1'
#
loop_
_entity.id
_entity.type
_entity.pdbx_description
1 polymer ?
#
loop_
_entity_poly.entity_id
_entity_poly.type
_entity_poly.pdbx_seq_one_letter_code
_entity_poly.pdbx_strand_id
1 'polypeptide(L)'
;MSSEQPQARPLPATIPDYLAQLRAALAGADPALVQDALYDAEEYLRAELAEQAGKSEADVIAEVAGSYGAPEEVAAIYRDTEVTVNRALKPPAPPKRKSLLGRFFGVAADPRAYGAFFYMLLSLVTGIFYFTWVVTGVSVSLGMLVLIIGVPLLVLFFGSVRLLSLVEGRIVEVLLGERMPRRPLYSAREQPWLRRIGQMFTDARTWTTMLYFVLMLPLGIFYFSVFITLLSTGLALAAAPLGFFLPQQFNVLFVDWNVTESAPWLLPLWSALGIALLFATLHLARGIGKLHGMLAKHLLVHSAAQ
;
A
#
# COMPACT_ATOMS: atom_id res chain seq x y z
N MET A 1 31.81 -9.79 -32.30
CA MET A 1 31.04 -9.19 -31.19
C MET A 1 31.36 -10.02 -29.96
N SER A 2 32.22 -9.49 -29.10
CA SER A 2 32.71 -10.18 -27.91
C SER A 2 31.56 -10.36 -26.92
N SER A 3 31.20 -11.60 -26.65
CA SER A 3 30.33 -11.99 -25.55
C SER A 3 31.08 -11.70 -24.24
N GLU A 4 30.74 -10.61 -23.56
CA GLU A 4 31.13 -10.40 -22.17
C GLU A 4 30.53 -11.53 -21.34
N GLN A 5 31.38 -12.47 -20.89
CA GLN A 5 31.03 -13.37 -19.80
C GLN A 5 30.80 -12.50 -18.55
N PRO A 6 29.69 -12.67 -17.80
CA PRO A 6 29.54 -12.00 -16.53
C PRO A 6 30.72 -12.45 -15.64
N GLN A 7 31.52 -11.51 -15.13
CA GLN A 7 32.54 -11.81 -14.14
C GLN A 7 31.89 -12.60 -13.00
N ALA A 8 32.33 -13.85 -12.82
CA ALA A 8 31.86 -14.70 -11.73
C ALA A 8 32.18 -13.97 -10.41
N ARG A 9 31.14 -13.48 -9.73
CA ARG A 9 31.29 -12.84 -8.43
C ARG A 9 31.86 -13.86 -7.44
N PRO A 10 32.67 -13.39 -6.46
CA PRO A 10 33.14 -14.26 -5.40
C PRO A 10 31.95 -14.89 -4.67
N LEU A 11 32.08 -16.17 -4.36
CA LEU A 11 31.08 -16.91 -3.58
C LEU A 11 30.81 -16.17 -2.27
N PRO A 12 29.54 -15.96 -1.90
CA PRO A 12 29.21 -15.30 -0.64
C PRO A 12 29.72 -16.14 0.53
N ALA A 13 30.47 -15.53 1.44
CA ALA A 13 31.04 -16.19 2.61
C ALA A 13 30.22 -15.94 3.89
N THR A 14 29.30 -14.97 3.85
CA THR A 14 28.47 -14.57 4.99
C THR A 14 27.03 -14.31 4.54
N ILE A 15 26.08 -14.36 5.47
CA ILE A 15 24.68 -14.03 5.18
C ILE A 15 24.54 -12.60 4.62
N PRO A 16 25.18 -11.55 5.20
CA PRO A 16 25.12 -10.20 4.64
C PRO A 16 25.63 -10.10 3.20
N ASP A 17 26.70 -10.83 2.86
CA ASP A 17 27.25 -10.83 1.50
C ASP A 17 26.28 -11.49 0.51
N TYR A 18 25.68 -12.62 0.89
CA TYR A 18 24.65 -13.28 0.07
C TYR A 18 23.48 -12.33 -0.20
N LEU A 19 22.95 -11.67 0.84
CA LEU A 19 21.83 -10.75 0.72
C LEU A 19 22.18 -9.49 -0.09
N ALA A 20 23.43 -9.00 -0.01
CA ALA A 20 23.90 -7.89 -0.83
C ALA A 20 23.96 -8.27 -2.32
N GLN A 21 24.47 -9.47 -2.63
CA GLN A 21 24.49 -9.99 -4.00
C GLN A 21 23.08 -10.23 -4.54
N LEU A 22 22.18 -10.82 -3.74
CA LEU A 22 20.77 -11.03 -4.11
C LEU A 22 20.06 -9.69 -4.36
N ARG A 23 20.28 -8.68 -3.51
CA ARG A 23 19.75 -7.33 -3.72
C ARG A 23 20.26 -6.72 -5.02
N ALA A 24 21.56 -6.84 -5.31
CA ALA A 24 22.14 -6.35 -6.54
C ALA A 24 21.58 -7.08 -7.77
N ALA A 25 21.37 -8.40 -7.68
CA ALA A 25 20.77 -9.19 -8.74
C ALA A 25 19.30 -8.81 -9.00
N LEU A 26 18.56 -8.42 -7.95
CA LEU A 26 17.18 -7.94 -8.01
C LEU A 26 17.03 -6.45 -8.36
N ALA A 27 18.12 -5.74 -8.69
CA ALA A 27 18.05 -4.33 -9.07
C ALA A 27 17.02 -4.08 -10.19
N GLY A 28 16.20 -3.03 -10.05
CA GLY A 28 15.13 -2.69 -10.99
C GLY A 28 13.82 -3.49 -10.83
N ALA A 29 13.76 -4.46 -9.92
CA ALA A 29 12.52 -5.14 -9.57
C ALA A 29 11.64 -4.28 -8.64
N ASP A 30 10.37 -4.70 -8.46
CA ASP A 30 9.44 -4.03 -7.54
C ASP A 30 10.01 -4.03 -6.11
N PRO A 31 10.06 -2.89 -5.39
CA PRO A 31 10.60 -2.83 -4.03
C PRO A 31 9.95 -3.81 -3.05
N ALA A 32 8.66 -4.13 -3.24
CA ALA A 32 7.97 -5.12 -2.42
C ALA A 32 8.48 -6.54 -2.68
N LEU A 33 8.78 -6.88 -3.93
CA LEU A 33 9.39 -8.15 -4.30
C LEU A 33 10.78 -8.29 -3.68
N VAL A 34 11.60 -7.24 -3.80
CA VAL A 34 12.96 -7.24 -3.23
C VAL A 34 12.91 -7.49 -1.73
N GLN A 35 12.00 -6.82 -1.02
CA GLN A 35 11.82 -7.02 0.41
C GLN A 35 11.40 -8.46 0.77
N ASP A 36 10.38 -8.99 0.09
CA ASP A 36 9.87 -10.34 0.35
C ASP A 36 10.97 -11.39 0.08
N ALA A 37 11.71 -11.27 -1.03
CA ALA A 37 12.78 -12.19 -1.41
C ALA A 37 13.97 -12.18 -0.44
N LEU A 38 14.39 -10.98 0.01
CA LEU A 38 15.47 -10.88 1.00
C LEU A 38 15.06 -11.46 2.36
N TYR A 39 13.80 -11.29 2.77
CA TYR A 39 13.30 -11.85 4.01
C TYR A 39 13.33 -13.38 4.00
N ASP A 40 12.73 -13.99 2.97
CA ASP A 40 12.65 -15.44 2.85
C ASP A 40 14.05 -16.07 2.75
N ALA A 41 14.97 -15.45 1.98
CA ALA A 41 16.36 -15.92 1.87
C ALA A 41 17.12 -15.83 3.20
N GLU A 42 16.99 -14.71 3.93
CA GLU A 42 17.64 -14.57 5.25
C GLU A 42 17.08 -15.57 6.27
N GLU A 43 15.77 -15.79 6.28
CA GLU A 43 15.14 -16.77 7.17
C GLU A 43 15.65 -18.19 6.90
N TYR A 44 15.74 -18.57 5.62
CA TYR A 44 16.26 -19.88 5.22
C TYR A 44 17.73 -20.06 5.60
N LEU A 45 18.61 -19.10 5.23
CA LEU A 45 20.05 -19.18 5.52
C LEU A 45 20.34 -19.29 7.02
N ARG A 46 19.58 -18.57 7.86
CA ARG A 46 19.74 -18.61 9.32
C ARG A 46 19.22 -19.92 9.92
N ALA A 47 18.16 -20.50 9.36
CA ALA A 47 17.66 -21.80 9.80
C ALA A 47 18.70 -22.90 9.53
N GLU A 48 19.27 -22.92 8.32
CA GLU A 48 20.34 -23.86 7.94
C GLU A 48 21.60 -23.72 8.81
N LEU A 49 22.02 -22.48 9.08
CA LEU A 49 23.16 -22.22 9.97
C LEU A 49 22.91 -22.74 11.40
N ALA A 50 21.67 -22.65 11.88
CA ALA A 50 21.30 -23.14 13.21
C ALA A 50 21.25 -24.68 13.29
N GLU A 51 20.82 -25.35 12.21
CA GLU A 51 20.82 -26.81 12.14
C GLU A 51 22.23 -27.40 11.99
N GLN A 52 23.12 -26.69 11.30
CA GLN A 52 24.51 -27.11 11.07
C GLN A 52 25.48 -26.55 12.13
N ALA A 53 25.09 -26.60 13.40
CA ALA A 53 25.86 -26.12 14.53
C ALA A 53 27.21 -26.85 14.64
N GLY A 54 28.29 -26.23 14.13
CA GLY A 54 29.66 -26.77 14.17
C GLY A 54 30.47 -26.59 12.88
N LYS A 55 29.84 -26.26 11.75
CA LYS A 55 30.54 -25.85 10.51
C LYS A 55 30.83 -24.34 10.52
N SER A 56 31.82 -23.91 9.74
CA SER A 56 32.06 -22.47 9.55
C SER A 56 30.92 -21.85 8.74
N GLU A 57 30.58 -20.57 9.02
CA GLU A 57 29.52 -19.86 8.29
C GLU A 57 29.75 -19.92 6.77
N ALA A 58 30.99 -19.73 6.32
CA ALA A 58 31.34 -19.77 4.91
C ALA A 58 31.07 -21.14 4.25
N ASP A 59 31.32 -22.24 4.97
CA ASP A 59 31.07 -23.59 4.45
C ASP A 59 29.57 -23.85 4.31
N VAL A 60 28.78 -23.44 5.32
CA VAL A 60 27.31 -23.58 5.29
C VAL A 60 26.72 -22.72 4.19
N ILE A 61 27.17 -21.47 4.02
CA ILE A 61 26.66 -20.58 2.96
C ILE A 61 27.03 -21.09 1.58
N ALA A 62 28.23 -21.65 1.39
CA ALA A 62 28.63 -22.28 0.13
C ALA A 62 27.80 -23.54 -0.19
N GLU A 63 27.51 -24.37 0.82
CA GLU A 63 26.65 -25.55 0.70
C GLU A 63 25.20 -25.15 0.36
N VAL A 64 24.66 -24.14 1.06
CA VAL A 64 23.32 -23.60 0.82
C VAL A 64 23.21 -22.94 -0.54
N ALA A 65 24.24 -22.21 -1.01
CA ALA A 65 24.25 -21.68 -2.37
C ALA A 65 24.19 -22.81 -3.43
N GLY A 66 24.65 -24.01 -3.09
CA GLY A 66 24.50 -25.20 -3.93
C GLY A 66 23.10 -25.84 -3.90
N SER A 67 22.37 -25.75 -2.79
CA SER A 67 21.04 -26.38 -2.63
C SER A 67 19.87 -25.42 -2.84
N TYR A 68 19.90 -24.24 -2.20
CA TYR A 68 18.94 -23.15 -2.32
C TYR A 68 19.13 -22.35 -3.62
N GLY A 69 20.35 -22.34 -4.14
CA GLY A 69 20.73 -21.69 -5.40
C GLY A 69 21.62 -20.46 -5.20
N ALA A 70 22.32 -20.06 -6.27
CA ALA A 70 23.14 -18.85 -6.24
C ALA A 70 22.26 -17.59 -6.17
N PRO A 71 22.75 -16.46 -5.62
CA PRO A 71 21.97 -15.22 -5.52
C PRO A 71 21.32 -14.79 -6.84
N GLU A 72 22.02 -14.93 -7.96
CA GLU A 72 21.52 -14.60 -9.29
C GLU A 72 20.42 -15.57 -9.77
N GLU A 73 20.54 -16.85 -9.47
CA GLU A 73 19.54 -17.87 -9.82
C GLU A 73 18.26 -17.68 -8.99
N VAL A 74 18.39 -17.45 -7.69
CA VAL A 74 17.27 -17.12 -6.81
C VAL A 74 16.59 -15.84 -7.28
N ALA A 75 17.35 -14.80 -7.64
CA ALA A 75 16.78 -13.57 -8.20
C ALA A 75 15.99 -13.82 -9.49
N ALA A 76 16.49 -14.71 -10.37
CA ALA A 76 15.80 -15.09 -11.60
C ALA A 76 14.49 -15.83 -11.30
N ILE A 77 14.49 -16.76 -10.35
CA ILE A 77 13.30 -17.48 -9.90
C ILE A 77 12.25 -16.50 -9.35
N TYR A 78 12.63 -15.56 -8.49
CA TYR A 78 11.69 -14.56 -7.96
C TYR A 78 11.11 -13.69 -9.06
N ARG A 79 11.91 -13.24 -10.03
CA ARG A 79 11.42 -12.47 -11.18
C ARG A 79 10.44 -13.27 -12.03
N ASP A 80 10.78 -14.51 -12.37
CA ASP A 80 9.95 -15.35 -13.24
C ASP A 80 8.66 -15.81 -12.54
N THR A 81 8.76 -16.15 -11.25
CA THR A 81 7.62 -16.48 -10.40
C THR A 81 6.69 -15.28 -10.27
N GLU A 82 7.22 -14.07 -9.99
CA GLU A 82 6.40 -12.86 -9.89
C GLU A 82 5.72 -12.53 -11.23
N VAL A 83 6.39 -12.71 -12.36
CA VAL A 83 5.80 -12.54 -13.69
C VAL A 83 4.70 -13.57 -13.95
N THR A 84 4.96 -14.84 -13.63
CA THR A 84 4.02 -15.95 -13.84
C THR A 84 2.80 -15.83 -12.94
N VAL A 85 3.00 -15.55 -11.65
CA VAL A 85 1.94 -15.32 -10.66
C VAL A 85 1.13 -14.08 -11.03
N ASN A 86 1.77 -12.96 -11.35
CA ASN A 86 1.03 -11.77 -11.80
C ASN A 86 0.26 -12.04 -13.09
N ARG A 87 0.81 -12.80 -14.05
CA ARG A 87 0.11 -13.18 -15.28
C ARG A 87 -1.08 -14.10 -15.00
N ALA A 88 -0.95 -15.05 -14.09
CA ALA A 88 -1.99 -15.99 -13.71
C ALA A 88 -3.12 -15.33 -12.89
N LEU A 89 -2.78 -14.39 -12.00
CA LEU A 89 -3.74 -13.67 -11.16
C LEU A 89 -4.39 -12.47 -11.87
N LYS A 90 -3.86 -12.04 -13.02
CA LYS A 90 -4.43 -10.91 -13.76
C LYS A 90 -5.79 -11.32 -14.33
N PRO A 91 -6.90 -10.73 -13.85
CA PRO A 91 -8.21 -11.04 -14.43
C PRO A 91 -8.20 -10.68 -15.92
N PRO A 92 -8.96 -11.42 -16.76
CA PRO A 92 -9.01 -11.18 -18.19
C PRO A 92 -9.35 -9.70 -18.45
N ALA A 93 -8.53 -9.04 -19.27
CA ALA A 93 -8.72 -7.62 -19.54
C ALA A 93 -10.11 -7.40 -20.15
N PRO A 94 -10.95 -6.53 -19.57
CA PRO A 94 -12.26 -6.26 -20.15
C PRO A 94 -12.09 -5.73 -21.58
N PRO A 95 -13.03 -6.05 -22.50
CA PRO A 95 -12.91 -5.67 -23.89
C PRO A 95 -12.70 -4.15 -24.02
N LYS A 96 -11.64 -3.74 -24.74
CA LYS A 96 -11.29 -2.32 -24.93
C LYS A 96 -12.43 -1.62 -25.66
N ARG A 97 -13.20 -0.80 -24.93
CA ARG A 97 -14.29 -0.01 -25.50
C ARG A 97 -13.73 1.08 -26.41
N LYS A 98 -14.20 1.10 -27.66
CA LYS A 98 -13.71 2.01 -28.71
C LYS A 98 -14.29 3.43 -28.59
N SER A 99 -15.50 3.59 -28.06
CA SER A 99 -16.17 4.90 -27.93
C SER A 99 -15.82 5.64 -26.63
N LEU A 100 -15.81 6.98 -26.67
CA LEU A 100 -15.58 7.84 -25.50
C LEU A 100 -16.64 7.63 -24.42
N LEU A 101 -17.92 7.55 -24.80
CA LEU A 101 -19.02 7.22 -23.89
C LEU A 101 -18.86 5.83 -23.29
N GLY A 102 -18.44 4.85 -24.10
CA GLY A 102 -18.17 3.50 -23.62
C GLY A 102 -17.07 3.47 -22.56
N ARG A 103 -16.00 4.25 -22.73
CA ARG A 103 -14.91 4.38 -21.73
C ARG A 103 -15.36 5.12 -20.47
N PHE A 104 -16.17 6.17 -20.60
CA PHE A 104 -16.70 6.93 -19.48
C PHE A 104 -17.60 6.07 -18.59
N PHE A 105 -18.63 5.44 -19.17
CA PHE A 105 -19.54 4.55 -18.44
C PHE A 105 -18.93 3.16 -18.14
N GLY A 106 -17.77 2.84 -18.71
CA GLY A 106 -17.07 1.57 -18.46
C GLY A 106 -16.50 1.45 -17.06
N VAL A 107 -16.36 2.56 -16.33
CA VAL A 107 -15.80 2.55 -14.97
C VAL A 107 -16.71 1.83 -13.96
N ALA A 108 -18.02 1.79 -14.21
CA ALA A 108 -18.96 1.03 -13.36
C ALA A 108 -18.79 -0.50 -13.48
N ALA A 109 -18.05 -0.98 -14.47
CA ALA A 109 -17.67 -2.39 -14.57
C ALA A 109 -16.26 -2.67 -14.03
N ASP A 110 -15.56 -1.65 -13.51
CA ASP A 110 -14.20 -1.77 -12.97
C ASP A 110 -14.26 -1.93 -11.44
N PRO A 111 -14.03 -3.13 -10.88
CA PRO A 111 -14.10 -3.36 -9.43
C PRO A 111 -13.13 -2.47 -8.64
N ARG A 112 -12.01 -2.07 -9.26
CA ARG A 112 -10.99 -1.23 -8.62
C ARG A 112 -11.48 0.20 -8.39
N ALA A 113 -12.39 0.69 -9.22
CA ALA A 113 -12.98 2.01 -9.01
C ALA A 113 -13.84 2.03 -7.74
N TYR A 114 -14.60 0.97 -7.49
CA TYR A 114 -15.37 0.80 -6.26
C TYR A 114 -14.48 0.55 -5.05
N GLY A 115 -13.43 -0.26 -5.18
CA GLY A 115 -12.43 -0.46 -4.12
C GLY A 115 -11.77 0.85 -3.70
N ALA A 116 -11.34 1.66 -4.67
CA ALA A 116 -10.79 2.98 -4.42
C ALA A 116 -11.82 3.94 -3.80
N PHE A 117 -13.05 3.97 -4.31
CA PHE A 117 -14.12 4.79 -3.73
C PHE A 117 -14.40 4.43 -2.28
N PHE A 118 -14.51 3.12 -1.99
CA PHE A 118 -14.69 2.63 -0.62
C PHE A 118 -13.52 3.01 0.28
N TYR A 119 -12.29 2.92 -0.22
CA TYR A 119 -11.10 3.39 0.49
C TYR A 119 -11.19 4.88 0.85
N MET A 120 -11.66 5.75 -0.06
CA MET A 120 -11.81 7.20 0.22
C MET A 120 -12.81 7.50 1.34
N LEU A 121 -13.80 6.62 1.55
CA LEU A 121 -14.72 6.75 2.67
C LEU A 121 -14.11 6.19 3.97
N LEU A 122 -13.40 5.07 3.85
CA LEU A 122 -12.71 4.40 4.97
C LEU A 122 -11.51 5.20 5.49
N SER A 123 -10.88 6.02 4.64
CA SER A 123 -9.66 6.77 4.95
C SER A 123 -9.81 7.76 6.11
N LEU A 124 -11.02 8.28 6.35
CA LEU A 124 -11.28 9.12 7.52
C LEU A 124 -11.18 8.32 8.81
N VAL A 125 -11.80 7.13 8.86
CA VAL A 125 -11.83 6.28 10.06
C VAL A 125 -10.42 5.78 10.37
N THR A 126 -9.72 5.25 9.36
CA THR A 126 -8.33 4.79 9.51
C THR A 126 -7.39 5.94 9.83
N GLY A 127 -7.56 7.12 9.21
CA GLY A 127 -6.74 8.29 9.50
C GLY A 127 -6.90 8.83 10.92
N ILE A 128 -8.11 8.88 11.46
CA ILE A 128 -8.33 9.24 12.87
C ILE A 128 -7.62 8.24 13.79
N PHE A 129 -7.78 6.94 13.51
CA PHE A 129 -7.16 5.89 14.31
C PHE A 129 -5.63 5.98 14.29
N TYR A 130 -5.01 6.07 13.11
CA TYR A 130 -3.57 6.13 12.95
C TYR A 130 -2.96 7.40 13.55
N PHE A 131 -3.56 8.55 13.31
CA PHE A 131 -3.11 9.82 13.88
C PHE A 131 -3.16 9.78 15.40
N THR A 132 -4.29 9.37 15.98
CA THR A 132 -4.46 9.28 17.44
C THR A 132 -3.44 8.31 18.03
N TRP A 133 -3.26 7.14 17.40
CA TRP A 133 -2.29 6.14 17.86
C TRP A 133 -0.86 6.68 17.89
N VAL A 134 -0.42 7.35 16.83
CA VAL A 134 0.95 7.90 16.76
C VAL A 134 1.13 9.06 17.74
N VAL A 135 0.21 10.01 17.78
CA VAL A 135 0.32 11.17 18.68
C VAL A 135 0.32 10.71 20.14
N THR A 136 -0.65 9.89 20.54
CA THR A 136 -0.71 9.35 21.90
C THR A 136 0.50 8.47 22.21
N GLY A 137 0.87 7.57 21.30
CA GLY A 137 1.98 6.65 21.51
C GLY A 137 3.32 7.37 21.67
N VAL A 138 3.60 8.38 20.84
CA VAL A 138 4.80 9.20 20.95
C VAL A 138 4.77 10.03 22.24
N SER A 139 3.67 10.72 22.55
CA SER A 139 3.56 11.54 23.77
C SER A 139 3.72 10.73 25.05
N VAL A 140 3.04 9.58 25.16
CA VAL A 140 3.11 8.72 26.35
C VAL A 140 4.48 8.06 26.44
N SER A 141 5.03 7.53 25.34
CA SER A 141 6.32 6.85 25.38
C SER A 141 7.44 7.82 25.77
N LEU A 142 7.51 9.00 25.13
CA LEU A 142 8.50 10.03 25.48
C LEU A 142 8.33 10.53 26.91
N GLY A 143 7.10 10.74 27.38
CA GLY A 143 6.84 11.16 28.76
C GLY A 143 7.25 10.10 29.79
N MET A 144 7.07 8.82 29.46
CA MET A 144 7.45 7.70 30.33
C MET A 144 8.93 7.33 30.23
N LEU A 145 9.72 7.86 29.29
CA LEU A 145 11.16 7.57 29.17
C LEU A 145 11.96 8.00 30.40
N VAL A 146 11.48 9.00 31.15
CA VAL A 146 12.08 9.40 32.44
C VAL A 146 11.96 8.27 33.47
N LEU A 147 10.97 7.39 33.31
CA LEU A 147 10.76 6.21 34.12
C LEU A 147 11.38 4.97 33.46
N ILE A 148 11.77 3.99 34.28
CA ILE A 148 12.33 2.72 33.80
C ILE A 148 11.35 1.98 32.87
N ILE A 149 10.03 2.16 33.08
CA ILE A 149 8.97 1.56 32.27
C ILE A 149 8.80 2.18 30.88
N GLY A 150 9.41 3.35 30.60
CA GLY A 150 9.27 4.01 29.30
C GLY A 150 9.92 3.24 28.17
N VAL A 151 11.05 2.57 28.42
CA VAL A 151 11.76 1.81 27.39
C VAL A 151 10.93 0.62 26.88
N PRO A 152 10.38 -0.27 27.74
CA PRO A 152 9.45 -1.31 27.29
C PRO A 152 8.23 -0.77 26.53
N LEU A 153 7.64 0.33 27.01
CA LEU A 153 6.47 0.93 26.37
C LEU A 153 6.80 1.45 24.96
N LEU A 154 7.95 2.09 24.79
CA LEU A 154 8.38 2.57 23.49
C LEU A 154 8.66 1.43 22.51
N VAL A 155 9.27 0.33 22.97
CA VAL A 155 9.48 -0.86 22.13
C VAL A 155 8.14 -1.44 21.67
N LEU A 156 7.15 -1.52 22.57
CA LEU A 156 5.79 -1.95 22.23
C LEU A 156 5.15 -0.99 21.22
N PHE A 157 5.32 0.32 21.39
CA PHE A 157 4.81 1.32 20.46
C PHE A 157 5.42 1.16 19.07
N PHE A 158 6.75 1.08 18.93
CA PHE A 158 7.38 0.84 17.62
C PHE A 158 6.98 -0.50 16.99
N GLY A 159 6.83 -1.55 17.80
CA GLY A 159 6.27 -2.83 17.35
C GLY A 159 4.85 -2.67 16.78
N SER A 160 4.00 -1.90 17.47
CA SER A 160 2.63 -1.64 17.02
C SER A 160 2.56 -0.83 15.74
N VAL A 161 3.42 0.19 15.57
CA VAL A 161 3.51 0.99 14.33
C VAL A 161 3.85 0.08 13.15
N ARG A 162 4.80 -0.84 13.32
CA ARG A 162 5.16 -1.83 12.30
C ARG A 162 3.99 -2.75 11.96
N LEU A 163 3.27 -3.26 12.95
CA LEU A 163 2.09 -4.11 12.71
C LEU A 163 0.99 -3.36 11.95
N LEU A 164 0.67 -2.14 12.37
CA LEU A 164 -0.33 -1.30 11.72
C LEU A 164 0.06 -0.96 10.28
N SER A 165 1.35 -0.81 9.99
CA SER A 165 1.83 -0.54 8.62
C SER A 165 1.54 -1.71 7.67
N LEU A 166 1.58 -2.95 8.16
CA LEU A 166 1.23 -4.14 7.38
C LEU A 166 -0.28 -4.21 7.15
N VAL A 167 -1.08 -3.89 8.17
CA VAL A 167 -2.55 -3.82 8.05
C VAL A 167 -2.93 -2.81 6.97
N GLU A 168 -2.36 -1.60 7.02
CA GLU A 168 -2.62 -0.57 6.03
C GLU A 168 -2.12 -0.98 4.64
N GLY A 169 -0.90 -1.52 4.55
CA GLY A 169 -0.36 -2.05 3.29
C GLY A 169 -1.30 -3.07 2.66
N ARG A 170 -1.95 -3.91 3.48
CA ARG A 170 -2.93 -4.88 3.01
C ARG A 170 -4.25 -4.24 2.56
N ILE A 171 -4.75 -3.23 3.30
CA ILE A 171 -5.94 -2.47 2.90
C ILE A 171 -5.69 -1.81 1.54
N VAL A 172 -4.53 -1.20 1.34
CA VAL A 172 -4.13 -0.56 0.08
C VAL A 172 -3.95 -1.60 -1.05
N GLU A 173 -3.31 -2.74 -0.78
CA GLU A 173 -3.15 -3.82 -1.77
C GLU A 173 -4.51 -4.36 -2.23
N VAL A 174 -5.44 -4.59 -1.30
CA VAL A 174 -6.76 -5.16 -1.61
C VAL A 174 -7.68 -4.16 -2.29
N LEU A 175 -7.75 -2.91 -1.80
CA LEU A 175 -8.72 -1.93 -2.28
C LEU A 175 -8.22 -1.12 -3.48
N LEU A 176 -6.91 -0.80 -3.53
CA LEU A 176 -6.32 0.03 -4.59
C LEU A 176 -5.58 -0.82 -5.64
N GLY A 177 -5.21 -2.07 -5.30
CA GLY A 177 -4.52 -2.98 -6.20
C GLY A 177 -3.04 -2.66 -6.39
N GLU A 178 -2.45 -1.85 -5.51
CA GLU A 178 -1.02 -1.53 -5.51
C GLU A 178 -0.23 -2.61 -4.76
N ARG A 179 0.84 -3.14 -5.36
CA ARG A 179 1.64 -4.18 -4.73
C ARG A 179 2.38 -3.63 -3.52
N MET A 180 2.06 -4.16 -2.34
CA MET A 180 2.72 -3.89 -1.06
C MET A 180 3.45 -5.13 -0.54
N PRO A 181 4.59 -5.00 0.16
CA PRO A 181 5.31 -6.14 0.75
C PRO A 181 4.42 -6.90 1.73
N ARG A 182 4.56 -8.23 1.75
CA ARG A 182 3.76 -9.10 2.62
C ARG A 182 4.51 -9.50 3.87
N ARG A 183 5.85 -9.48 3.82
CA ARG A 183 6.72 -9.84 4.95
C ARG A 183 7.20 -8.60 5.71
N PRO A 184 7.28 -8.64 7.05
CA PRO A 184 8.02 -7.64 7.82
C PRO A 184 9.51 -7.66 7.42
N LEU A 185 10.28 -6.61 7.73
CA LEU A 185 11.73 -6.69 7.56
C LEU A 185 12.33 -7.61 8.63
N TYR A 186 13.35 -8.37 8.25
CA TYR A 186 14.06 -9.23 9.18
C TYR A 186 14.75 -8.35 10.23
N SER A 187 14.45 -8.60 11.50
CA SER A 187 15.12 -7.92 12.62
C SER A 187 16.28 -8.79 13.05
N ALA A 188 17.52 -8.32 12.90
CA ALA A 188 18.74 -9.07 13.20
C ALA A 188 18.65 -9.76 14.57
N ARG A 189 18.49 -11.09 14.56
CA ARG A 189 18.19 -11.91 15.74
C ARG A 189 19.36 -12.04 16.73
N GLU A 190 20.53 -11.53 16.34
CA GLU A 190 21.80 -11.68 17.07
C GLU A 190 22.27 -10.43 17.80
N GLN A 191 21.57 -9.29 17.67
CA GLN A 191 22.00 -8.06 18.33
C GLN A 191 21.58 -7.97 19.80
N PRO A 192 22.44 -7.43 20.69
CA PRO A 192 22.08 -7.13 22.08
C PRO A 192 20.82 -6.26 22.13
N TRP A 193 19.94 -6.52 23.11
CA TRP A 193 18.66 -5.83 23.25
C TRP A 193 18.78 -4.30 23.24
N LEU A 194 19.81 -3.75 23.89
CA LEU A 194 20.10 -2.31 23.90
C LEU A 194 20.47 -1.75 22.50
N ARG A 195 21.25 -2.50 21.70
CA ARG A 195 21.58 -2.11 20.32
C ARG A 195 20.35 -2.14 19.41
N ARG A 196 19.45 -3.11 19.61
CA ARG A 196 18.17 -3.15 18.89
C ARG A 196 17.29 -1.94 19.18
N ILE A 197 17.17 -1.58 20.47
CA ILE A 197 16.40 -0.39 20.87
C ILE A 197 17.01 0.84 20.20
N GLY A 198 18.33 1.02 20.29
CA GLY A 198 19.03 2.12 19.63
C GLY A 198 18.77 2.20 18.12
N GLN A 199 18.79 1.05 17.43
CA GLN A 199 18.49 0.97 16.00
C GLN A 199 17.05 1.34 15.65
N MET A 200 16.08 1.02 16.52
CA MET A 200 14.68 1.42 16.27
C MET A 200 14.51 2.95 16.24
N PHE A 201 15.30 3.69 17.03
CA PHE A 201 15.28 5.15 17.03
C PHE A 201 15.93 5.76 15.80
N THR A 202 16.98 5.15 15.26
CA THR A 202 17.69 5.65 14.07
C THR A 202 17.12 5.11 12.76
N ASP A 203 16.18 4.17 12.82
CA ASP A 203 15.51 3.59 11.67
C ASP A 203 14.58 4.62 11.00
N ALA A 204 15.03 5.18 9.88
CA ALA A 204 14.28 6.15 9.08
C ALA A 204 12.87 5.65 8.72
N ARG A 205 12.68 4.33 8.58
CA ARG A 205 11.38 3.76 8.21
C ARG A 205 10.32 3.94 9.29
N THR A 206 10.70 3.83 10.57
CA THR A 206 9.76 4.07 11.68
C THR A 206 9.24 5.49 11.59
N TRP A 207 10.12 6.45 11.28
CA TRP A 207 9.76 7.85 11.12
C TRP A 207 8.90 8.11 9.88
N THR A 208 9.21 7.52 8.72
CA THR A 208 8.37 7.68 7.52
C THR A 208 6.99 7.04 7.69
N THR A 209 6.90 5.91 8.41
CA THR A 209 5.63 5.25 8.74
C THR A 209 4.79 6.09 9.70
N MET A 210 5.40 6.66 10.74
CA MET A 210 4.71 7.58 11.65
C MET A 210 4.27 8.85 10.92
N LEU A 211 5.11 9.40 10.04
CA LEU A 211 4.75 10.54 9.20
C LEU A 211 3.54 10.20 8.32
N TYR A 212 3.55 9.05 7.66
CA TYR A 212 2.41 8.56 6.88
C TYR A 212 1.12 8.49 7.71
N PHE A 213 1.19 7.92 8.92
CA PHE A 213 0.04 7.86 9.84
C PHE A 213 -0.46 9.22 10.31
N VAL A 214 0.44 10.20 10.48
CA VAL A 214 0.04 11.58 10.78
C VAL A 214 -0.62 12.22 9.56
N LEU A 215 -0.07 12.02 8.36
CA LEU A 215 -0.63 12.52 7.10
C LEU A 215 -1.97 11.89 6.73
N MET A 216 -2.27 10.70 7.26
CA MET A 216 -3.53 10.02 7.00
C MET A 216 -4.76 10.76 7.48
N LEU A 217 -4.67 11.53 8.57
CA LEU A 217 -5.80 12.32 9.03
C LEU A 217 -6.18 13.44 8.05
N PRO A 218 -5.29 14.38 7.66
CA PRO A 218 -5.66 15.43 6.71
C PRO A 218 -6.03 14.87 5.34
N LEU A 219 -5.35 13.82 4.87
CA LEU A 219 -5.72 13.13 3.63
C LEU A 219 -7.09 12.47 3.73
N GLY A 220 -7.36 11.76 4.83
CA GLY A 220 -8.62 11.08 5.07
C GLY A 220 -9.81 12.04 5.15
N ILE A 221 -9.63 13.20 5.80
CA ILE A 221 -10.62 14.28 5.81
C ILE A 221 -10.88 14.78 4.38
N PHE A 222 -9.81 15.09 3.64
CA PHE A 222 -9.93 15.60 2.28
C PHE A 222 -10.67 14.59 1.36
N TYR A 223 -10.26 13.33 1.37
CA TYR A 223 -10.90 12.28 0.58
C TYR A 223 -12.36 12.10 0.98
N PHE A 224 -12.63 11.90 2.27
CA PHE A 224 -14.00 11.67 2.73
C PHE A 224 -14.91 12.84 2.37
N SER A 225 -14.51 14.09 2.66
CA SER A 225 -15.30 15.28 2.37
C SER A 225 -15.60 15.41 0.87
N VAL A 226 -14.60 15.25 -0.01
CA VAL A 226 -14.82 15.35 -1.46
C VAL A 226 -15.76 14.25 -1.94
N PHE A 227 -15.49 12.99 -1.58
CA PHE A 227 -16.23 11.85 -2.10
C PHE A 227 -17.64 11.72 -1.52
N ILE A 228 -17.85 12.06 -0.25
CA ILE A 228 -19.20 12.05 0.33
C ILE A 228 -20.06 13.16 -0.26
N THR A 229 -19.50 14.36 -0.51
CA THR A 229 -20.22 15.45 -1.18
C THR A 229 -20.57 15.07 -2.61
N LEU A 230 -19.61 14.57 -3.39
CA LEU A 230 -19.86 14.13 -4.77
C LEU A 230 -20.91 13.00 -4.85
N LEU A 231 -20.84 12.03 -3.93
CA LEU A 231 -21.84 10.96 -3.85
C LEU A 231 -23.22 11.52 -3.51
N SER A 232 -23.31 12.34 -2.47
CA SER A 232 -24.59 12.91 -1.99
C SER A 232 -25.23 13.79 -3.05
N THR A 233 -24.47 14.68 -3.68
CA THR A 233 -24.94 15.53 -4.78
C THR A 233 -25.31 14.70 -6.01
N GLY A 234 -24.49 13.73 -6.40
CA GLY A 234 -24.76 12.86 -7.54
C GLY A 234 -26.04 12.04 -7.37
N LEU A 235 -26.25 11.46 -6.18
CA LEU A 235 -27.47 10.70 -5.84
C LEU A 235 -28.70 11.61 -5.80
N ALA A 236 -28.61 12.79 -5.17
CA ALA A 236 -29.71 13.74 -5.12
C ALA A 236 -30.12 14.19 -6.53
N LEU A 237 -29.15 14.52 -7.39
CA LEU A 237 -29.43 14.89 -8.78
C LEU A 237 -29.98 13.71 -9.59
N ALA A 238 -29.43 12.49 -9.44
CA ALA A 238 -29.94 11.30 -10.10
C ALA A 238 -31.41 11.03 -9.72
N ALA A 239 -31.76 11.29 -8.46
CA ALA A 239 -33.12 11.20 -7.93
C ALA A 239 -34.04 12.37 -8.31
N ALA A 240 -33.57 13.38 -9.07
CA ALA A 240 -34.36 14.53 -9.52
C ALA A 240 -35.78 14.20 -10.02
N PRO A 241 -36.01 13.13 -10.82
CA PRO A 241 -37.35 12.81 -11.33
C PRO A 241 -38.35 12.44 -10.22
N LEU A 242 -37.87 11.99 -9.05
CA LEU A 242 -38.74 11.70 -7.91
C LEU A 242 -39.43 12.96 -7.36
N GLY A 243 -38.85 14.15 -7.59
CA GLY A 243 -39.44 15.42 -7.18
C GLY A 243 -40.75 15.72 -7.89
N PHE A 244 -40.94 15.18 -9.10
CA PHE A 244 -42.23 15.26 -9.80
C PHE A 244 -43.35 14.51 -9.05
N PHE A 245 -43.02 13.37 -8.44
CA PHE A 245 -43.99 12.53 -7.71
C PHE A 245 -44.15 12.94 -6.24
N LEU A 246 -43.13 13.58 -5.67
CA LEU A 246 -43.06 13.98 -4.26
C LEU A 246 -42.74 15.48 -4.11
N PRO A 247 -43.57 16.38 -4.65
CA PRO A 247 -43.25 17.81 -4.76
C PRO A 247 -43.15 18.54 -3.42
N GLN A 248 -43.73 17.98 -2.35
CA GLN A 248 -43.67 18.56 -0.99
C GLN A 248 -42.42 18.10 -0.22
N GLN A 249 -41.81 17.00 -0.62
CA GLN A 249 -40.72 16.34 0.12
C GLN A 249 -39.37 16.46 -0.59
N PHE A 250 -39.38 16.55 -1.92
CA PHE A 250 -38.15 16.50 -2.71
C PHE A 250 -38.17 17.56 -3.81
N ASN A 251 -37.47 18.67 -3.55
CA ASN A 251 -37.35 19.78 -4.48
C ASN A 251 -35.90 19.94 -4.97
N VAL A 252 -35.73 19.98 -6.28
CA VAL A 252 -34.46 20.33 -6.93
C VAL A 252 -34.39 21.85 -7.02
N LEU A 253 -33.54 22.43 -6.17
CA LEU A 253 -33.26 23.86 -6.13
C LEU A 253 -31.93 24.15 -6.83
N PHE A 254 -31.93 25.14 -7.71
CA PHE A 254 -30.72 25.72 -8.27
C PHE A 254 -30.61 27.17 -7.82
N VAL A 255 -29.80 27.41 -6.78
CA VAL A 255 -29.75 28.69 -6.07
C VAL A 255 -31.16 29.04 -5.56
N ASP A 256 -31.80 30.07 -6.08
CA ASP A 256 -33.15 30.50 -5.68
C ASP A 256 -34.26 29.94 -6.61
N TRP A 257 -33.90 29.11 -7.59
CA TRP A 257 -34.82 28.60 -8.59
C TRP A 257 -35.30 27.18 -8.27
N ASN A 258 -36.59 27.01 -7.97
CA ASN A 258 -37.20 25.68 -7.83
C ASN A 258 -37.53 25.09 -9.20
N VAL A 259 -36.62 24.24 -9.70
CA VAL A 259 -36.75 23.59 -11.01
C VAL A 259 -37.95 22.63 -11.03
N THR A 260 -38.25 21.99 -9.90
CA THR A 260 -39.34 21.00 -9.78
C THR A 260 -40.70 21.60 -10.11
N GLU A 261 -40.96 22.80 -9.62
CA GLU A 261 -42.24 23.49 -9.81
C GLU A 261 -42.29 24.28 -11.13
N SER A 262 -41.21 24.99 -11.43
CA SER A 262 -41.20 25.95 -12.54
C SER A 262 -40.79 25.35 -13.89
N ALA A 263 -39.99 24.29 -13.89
CA ALA A 263 -39.54 23.60 -15.10
C ALA A 263 -39.38 22.08 -14.90
N PRO A 264 -40.46 21.34 -14.56
CA PRO A 264 -40.39 19.89 -14.32
C PRO A 264 -39.83 19.09 -15.50
N TRP A 265 -39.95 19.60 -16.73
CA TRP A 265 -39.39 18.96 -17.93
C TRP A 265 -37.86 18.92 -17.95
N LEU A 266 -37.16 19.70 -17.10
CA LEU A 266 -35.71 19.66 -16.95
C LEU A 266 -35.24 18.58 -15.96
N LEU A 267 -36.13 17.98 -15.16
CA LEU A 267 -35.75 16.97 -14.17
C LEU A 267 -35.00 15.76 -14.77
N PRO A 268 -35.35 15.24 -15.96
CA PRO A 268 -34.55 14.20 -16.61
C PRO A 268 -33.12 14.64 -16.97
N LEU A 269 -32.93 15.92 -17.32
CA LEU A 269 -31.61 16.47 -17.61
C LEU A 269 -30.75 16.56 -16.34
N TRP A 270 -31.34 17.01 -15.22
CA TRP A 270 -30.68 17.00 -13.91
C TRP A 270 -30.35 15.58 -13.44
N SER A 271 -31.23 14.61 -13.70
CA SER A 271 -30.96 13.20 -13.48
C SER A 271 -29.76 12.70 -14.29
N ALA A 272 -29.73 13.00 -15.58
CA ALA A 272 -28.60 12.65 -16.44
C ALA A 272 -27.29 13.28 -15.97
N LEU A 273 -27.32 14.54 -15.51
CA LEU A 273 -26.17 15.22 -14.91
C LEU A 273 -25.70 14.54 -13.62
N GLY A 274 -26.64 14.18 -12.73
CA GLY A 274 -26.33 13.44 -11.50
C GLY A 274 -25.70 12.08 -11.78
N ILE A 275 -26.25 11.34 -12.74
CA ILE A 275 -25.66 10.07 -13.20
C ILE A 275 -24.25 10.33 -13.73
N ALA A 276 -24.07 11.28 -14.65
CA ALA A 276 -22.75 11.62 -15.16
C ALA A 276 -21.75 11.99 -14.05
N LEU A 277 -22.19 12.73 -13.04
CA LEU A 277 -21.38 13.07 -11.87
C LEU A 277 -20.95 11.83 -11.09
N LEU A 278 -21.85 10.87 -10.84
CA LEU A 278 -21.50 9.60 -10.16
C LEU A 278 -20.42 8.82 -10.91
N PHE A 279 -20.51 8.76 -12.25
CA PHE A 279 -19.47 8.13 -13.07
C PHE A 279 -18.14 8.91 -13.03
N ALA A 280 -18.20 10.25 -13.05
CA ALA A 280 -17.02 11.09 -12.90
C ALA A 280 -16.35 10.87 -11.53
N THR A 281 -17.14 10.73 -10.46
CA THR A 281 -16.67 10.40 -9.11
C THR A 281 -15.89 9.08 -9.09
N LEU A 282 -16.38 8.04 -9.77
CA LEU A 282 -15.65 6.77 -9.84
C LEU A 282 -14.33 6.87 -10.61
N HIS A 283 -14.26 7.69 -11.67
CA HIS A 283 -12.99 7.97 -12.36
C HIS A 283 -12.02 8.71 -11.45
N LEU A 284 -12.51 9.71 -10.71
CA LEU A 284 -11.73 10.46 -9.76
C LEU A 284 -11.21 9.55 -8.63
N ALA A 285 -12.05 8.67 -8.09
CA ALA A 285 -11.68 7.68 -7.08
C ALA A 285 -10.55 6.79 -7.58
N ARG A 286 -10.67 6.26 -8.80
CA ARG A 286 -9.62 5.43 -9.40
C ARG A 286 -8.32 6.20 -9.63
N GLY A 287 -8.40 7.47 -10.00
CA GLY A 287 -7.22 8.34 -10.18
C GLY A 287 -6.50 8.61 -8.85
N ILE A 288 -7.24 9.10 -7.85
CA ILE A 288 -6.73 9.40 -6.52
C ILE A 288 -6.24 8.13 -5.82
N GLY A 289 -6.94 7.01 -5.96
CA GLY A 289 -6.52 5.71 -5.40
C GLY A 289 -5.13 5.28 -5.88
N LYS A 290 -4.77 5.54 -7.14
CA LYS A 290 -3.42 5.29 -7.64
C LYS A 290 -2.39 6.23 -7.01
N LEU A 291 -2.70 7.52 -6.91
CA LEU A 291 -1.81 8.50 -6.27
C LEU A 291 -1.55 8.13 -4.81
N HIS A 292 -2.60 7.73 -4.11
CA HIS A 292 -2.53 7.28 -2.74
C HIS A 292 -1.70 5.99 -2.60
N GLY A 293 -1.95 4.99 -3.45
CA GLY A 293 -1.18 3.74 -3.46
C GLY A 293 0.32 3.98 -3.65
N MET A 294 0.70 4.91 -4.55
CA MET A 294 2.10 5.30 -4.74
C MET A 294 2.69 5.98 -3.50
N LEU A 295 1.93 6.89 -2.85
CA LEU A 295 2.35 7.55 -1.61
C LEU A 295 2.58 6.53 -0.49
N ALA A 296 1.63 5.59 -0.31
CA ALA A 296 1.76 4.51 0.66
C ALA A 296 2.99 3.64 0.37
N LYS A 297 3.22 3.30 -0.90
CA LYS A 297 4.37 2.49 -1.29
C LYS A 297 5.68 3.21 -0.99
N HIS A 298 5.77 4.50 -1.31
CA HIS A 298 6.98 5.27 -1.10
C HIS A 298 7.33 5.47 0.39
N LEU A 299 6.32 5.60 1.25
CA LEU A 299 6.53 5.87 2.68
C LEU A 299 6.61 4.61 3.55
N LEU A 300 5.91 3.53 3.17
CA LEU A 300 5.84 2.28 3.93
C LEU A 300 6.85 1.23 3.47
N VAL A 301 7.25 1.27 2.19
CA VAL A 301 8.22 0.35 1.59
C VAL A 301 9.55 1.05 1.45
N HIS A 302 10.61 0.35 1.80
CA HIS A 302 11.96 0.86 1.61
C HIS A 302 12.19 1.04 0.10
N SER A 303 12.41 2.28 -0.35
CA SER A 303 12.94 2.48 -1.69
C SER A 303 14.34 1.88 -1.72
N ALA A 304 14.56 0.91 -2.61
CA ALA A 304 15.85 0.24 -2.78
C ALA A 304 16.93 1.16 -3.42
N ALA A 305 16.92 2.45 -3.07
CA ALA A 305 17.80 3.47 -3.58
C ALA A 305 18.59 4.10 -2.43
N GLN A 306 19.56 3.34 -1.92
CA GLN A 306 21.01 3.67 -1.81
C GLN A 306 21.69 2.71 -0.84
#